data_AF-A0A2J7TE82-F1
#
_entry.id   AF-A0A2J7TE82-F1
#
_cell.length_a   1.000
_cell.length_b   1.000
_cell.length_c   1.000
_cell.angle_alpha   90.00
_cell.angle_beta   90.00
_cell.angle_gamma   90.00
#
_symmetry.space_group_name_H-M   'P 1'
#
loop_
_entity.id
_entity.type
_entity.pdbx_description
1 polymer ?
#
loop_
_entity_poly.entity_id
_entity_poly.type
_entity_poly.pdbx_seq_one_letter_code
_entity_poly.pdbx_strand_id
1 'polypeptide(L)'
;MSSIHMLCLDGDCNIANARALHRDLRDAFDRGAAVTVDCRGVERADVSLLQLLLSSQTTFFNRGLDFRIVDPAGVVGLLATRGGFRFDAVAGHIF
;
A
#
# COMPACT_ATOMS: atom_id res chain seq x y z
N MET A 1 3.06 5.61 -22.53
CA MET A 1 3.38 6.32 -21.28
C MET A 1 2.63 5.61 -20.18
N SER A 2 3.30 4.97 -19.23
CA SER A 2 2.60 4.35 -18.08
C SER A 2 2.09 5.44 -17.17
N SER A 3 0.78 5.47 -16.92
CA SER A 3 0.15 6.41 -15.99
C SER A 3 0.50 6.01 -14.56
N ILE A 4 0.88 7.00 -13.74
CA ILE A 4 1.08 6.81 -12.28
C ILE A 4 -0.18 7.26 -11.56
N HIS A 5 -0.72 6.40 -10.71
CA HIS A 5 -1.87 6.66 -9.85
C HIS A 5 -1.39 6.87 -8.41
N MET A 6 -1.65 8.06 -7.86
CA MET A 6 -1.26 8.41 -6.50
C MET A 6 -2.46 8.29 -5.56
N LEU A 7 -2.27 7.57 -4.45
CA LEU A 7 -3.27 7.37 -3.41
C LEU A 7 -2.72 7.92 -2.10
N CYS A 8 -3.37 8.94 -1.54
CA CYS A 8 -3.00 9.51 -0.25
C CYS A 8 -3.91 8.92 0.82
N LEU A 9 -3.32 8.29 1.83
CA LEU A 9 -4.02 7.77 2.99
C LEU A 9 -3.96 8.80 4.13
N ASP A 10 -5.13 9.12 4.69
CA ASP A 10 -5.28 10.05 5.81
C ASP A 10 -6.15 9.48 6.94
N GLY A 11 -5.94 10.00 8.14
CA GLY A 11 -6.75 9.73 9.34
C GLY A 11 -6.79 8.25 9.75
N ASP A 12 -8.00 7.78 10.09
CA ASP A 12 -8.25 6.42 10.59
C ASP A 12 -8.40 5.41 9.45
N CYS A 13 -7.29 4.78 9.06
CA CYS A 13 -7.27 3.72 8.06
C CYS A 13 -7.64 2.36 8.67
N ASN A 14 -8.94 2.14 8.86
CA ASN A 14 -9.53 0.88 9.32
C ASN A 14 -10.15 0.06 8.15
N ILE A 15 -10.73 -1.11 8.45
CA ILE A 15 -11.41 -2.00 7.50
C ILE A 15 -12.38 -1.28 6.53
N ALA A 16 -13.07 -0.21 6.96
CA ALA A 16 -13.97 0.54 6.08
C ALA A 16 -13.21 1.27 4.96
N ASN A 17 -12.07 1.88 5.29
CA ASN A 17 -11.17 2.52 4.33
C ASN A 17 -10.41 1.48 3.49
N ALA A 18 -10.13 0.30 4.04
CA ALA A 18 -9.48 -0.78 3.32
C ALA A 18 -10.30 -1.28 2.11
N ARG A 19 -11.64 -1.25 2.17
CA ARG A 19 -12.49 -1.60 1.01
C ARG A 19 -12.43 -0.57 -0.11
N ALA A 20 -12.43 0.72 0.23
CA ALA A 20 -12.29 1.78 -0.76
C ALA A 20 -10.91 1.71 -1.42
N LEU A 21 -9.86 1.61 -0.59
CA LEU A 21 -8.50 1.42 -1.06
C LEU A 21 -8.36 0.18 -1.96
N HIS A 22 -8.96 -0.96 -1.59
CA HIS A 22 -8.90 -2.16 -2.42
C HIS A 22 -9.54 -1.94 -3.80
N ARG A 23 -10.66 -1.22 -3.89
CA ARG A 23 -11.27 -0.89 -5.18
C ARG A 23 -10.37 -0.01 -6.02
N ASP A 24 -9.80 1.04 -5.44
CA ASP A 24 -8.92 1.95 -6.17
C ASP A 24 -7.66 1.23 -6.68
N LEU A 25 -7.11 0.34 -5.86
CA LEU A 25 -5.97 -0.51 -6.23
C LEU A 25 -6.33 -1.52 -7.31
N ARG A 26 -7.51 -2.15 -7.23
CA ARG A 26 -8.03 -3.04 -8.28
C ARG A 26 -8.17 -2.30 -9.60
N ASP A 27 -8.80 -1.13 -9.56
CA ASP A 27 -9.03 -0.31 -10.74
C ASP A 27 -7.72 0.15 -11.38
N ALA A 28 -6.73 0.54 -10.58
CA ALA A 28 -5.39 0.88 -11.07
C ALA A 28 -4.67 -0.33 -11.70
N PHE A 29 -4.77 -1.49 -11.06
CA PHE A 29 -4.22 -2.75 -11.55
C PHE A 29 -4.82 -3.16 -12.90
N ASP A 30 -6.15 -3.07 -13.02
CA ASP A 30 -6.87 -3.45 -14.24
C ASP A 30 -6.54 -2.51 -15.41
N ARG A 31 -6.29 -1.23 -15.12
CA ARG A 31 -5.77 -0.25 -16.10
C ARG A 31 -4.29 -0.40 -16.44
N GLY A 32 -3.55 -1.25 -15.73
CA GLY A 32 -2.10 -1.37 -15.89
C GLY A 32 -1.34 -0.11 -15.44
N ALA A 33 -1.88 0.65 -14.50
CA ALA A 33 -1.24 1.85 -13.95
C ALA A 33 -0.23 1.47 -12.87
N ALA A 34 0.88 2.20 -12.80
CA ALA A 34 1.76 2.16 -11.63
C ALA A 34 1.09 2.87 -10.46
N VAL A 35 1.33 2.42 -9.22
CA VAL A 35 0.71 3.00 -8.03
C VAL A 35 1.75 3.51 -7.05
N THR A 36 1.50 4.69 -6.47
CA THR A 36 2.21 5.19 -5.29
C THR A 36 1.21 5.46 -4.17
N VAL A 37 1.42 4.84 -3.02
CA VAL A 37 0.61 5.03 -1.80
C VAL A 37 1.39 5.89 -0.81
N ASP A 38 0.87 7.06 -0.50
CA ASP A 38 1.42 7.98 0.51
C ASP A 38 0.72 7.75 1.86
N CYS A 39 1.51 7.36 2.87
CA CYS A 39 1.04 7.04 4.22
C CYS A 39 1.26 8.18 5.23
N ARG A 40 1.70 9.36 4.81
CA ARG A 40 2.05 10.47 5.72
C ARG A 40 0.90 10.93 6.61
N GLY A 41 -0.34 10.87 6.11
CA GLY A 41 -1.53 11.32 6.82
C GLY A 41 -2.15 10.29 7.76
N VAL A 42 -1.61 9.07 7.86
CA VAL A 42 -2.24 7.97 8.59
C VAL A 42 -2.06 8.15 10.10
N GLU A 43 -3.16 8.35 10.81
CA GLU A 43 -3.19 8.51 12.27
C GLU A 43 -3.46 7.18 12.99
N ARG A 44 -4.21 6.27 12.36
CA ARG A 44 -4.47 4.92 12.89
C ARG A 44 -4.49 3.90 11.75
N ALA A 45 -3.91 2.73 12.00
CA ALA A 45 -3.89 1.61 11.05
C ALA A 45 -4.08 0.28 11.80
N ASP A 46 -4.65 -0.70 11.11
CA ASP A 46 -4.74 -2.08 11.57
C ASP A 46 -3.94 -3.05 10.67
N VAL A 47 -3.86 -4.31 11.10
CA VAL A 47 -3.12 -5.36 10.36
C VAL A 47 -3.73 -5.60 8.98
N SER A 48 -5.03 -5.37 8.80
CA SER A 48 -5.69 -5.56 7.50
C SER A 48 -5.23 -4.52 6.48
N LEU A 49 -5.04 -3.26 6.87
CA LEU A 49 -4.41 -2.26 6.00
C LEU A 49 -3.02 -2.70 5.56
N LEU A 50 -2.20 -3.13 6.52
CA LEU A 50 -0.83 -3.59 6.24
C LEU A 50 -0.82 -4.77 5.26
N GLN A 51 -1.65 -5.78 5.50
CA GLN A 51 -1.80 -6.94 4.61
C GLN A 51 -2.28 -6.52 3.21
N LEU A 52 -3.19 -5.57 3.11
CA LEU A 52 -3.65 -5.05 1.82
C LEU A 52 -2.52 -4.37 1.04
N LEU A 53 -1.72 -3.52 1.69
CA LEU A 53 -0.58 -2.85 1.05
C LEU A 53 0.47 -3.85 0.57
N LEU A 54 0.85 -4.80 1.43
CA LEU A 54 1.86 -5.81 1.12
C LEU A 54 1.38 -6.78 0.02
N SER A 55 0.15 -7.27 0.11
CA SER A 55 -0.42 -8.13 -0.93
C SER A 55 -0.56 -7.39 -2.27
N SER A 56 -0.89 -6.10 -2.25
CA SER A 56 -0.95 -5.27 -3.44
C SER A 56 0.42 -5.11 -4.08
N GLN A 57 1.46 -4.83 -3.28
CA GLN A 57 2.83 -4.74 -3.78
C GLN A 57 3.26 -6.03 -4.51
N THR A 58 3.02 -7.20 -3.91
CA THR A 58 3.29 -8.51 -4.53
C THR A 58 2.45 -8.72 -5.80
N THR A 59 1.17 -8.35 -5.77
CA THR A 59 0.26 -8.51 -6.92
C THR A 59 0.68 -7.67 -8.12
N PHE A 60 1.05 -6.41 -7.89
CA PHE A 60 1.54 -5.50 -8.93
C PHE A 60 2.88 -5.98 -9.50
N PHE A 61 3.82 -6.38 -8.63
CA PHE A 61 5.11 -6.93 -9.05
C PHE A 61 4.96 -8.14 -9.97
N ASN A 62 4.09 -9.09 -9.62
CA ASN A 62 3.83 -10.28 -10.44
C ASN A 62 3.24 -9.95 -11.82
N ARG A 63 2.65 -8.77 -11.99
CA ARG A 63 2.15 -8.26 -13.28
C ARG A 63 3.16 -7.37 -14.01
N GLY A 64 4.33 -7.13 -13.43
CA GLY A 64 5.33 -6.19 -13.96
C GLY A 64 4.91 -4.72 -13.84
N LEU A 65 4.06 -4.41 -12.85
CA LEU A 65 3.64 -3.04 -12.54
C LEU A 65 4.34 -2.52 -11.28
N ASP A 66 4.70 -1.24 -11.29
CA ASP A 66 5.31 -0.59 -10.14
C ASP A 66 4.27 -0.30 -9.05
N PHE A 67 4.63 -0.63 -7.80
CA PHE A 67 3.87 -0.28 -6.61
C PHE A 67 4.83 0.20 -5.52
N ARG A 68 4.65 1.44 -5.06
CA ARG A 68 5.54 2.07 -4.08
C ARG A 68 4.74 2.58 -2.87
N ILE A 69 5.26 2.34 -1.68
CA ILE A 69 4.73 2.89 -0.42
C ILE A 69 5.71 3.97 0.02
N VAL A 70 5.21 5.18 0.27
CA VAL A 70 6.02 6.32 0.69
C VAL A 70 5.56 6.84 2.06
N ASP A 71 6.51 7.41 2.81
CA ASP A 71 6.32 7.93 4.16
C ASP A 71 5.62 6.98 5.17
N PRO A 72 5.99 5.67 5.26
CA PRO A 72 5.35 4.76 6.21
C PRO A 72 5.79 4.99 7.67
N ALA A 73 6.72 5.90 7.95
CA ALA A 73 7.43 6.00 9.23
C ALA A 73 6.55 6.32 10.47
N GLY A 74 5.27 6.67 10.27
CA GLY A 74 4.29 6.86 11.33
C GLY A 74 3.70 5.54 11.86
N VAL A 75 2.38 5.54 12.09
CA VAL A 75 1.66 4.37 12.67
C VAL A 75 1.81 3.12 11.82
N VAL A 76 1.88 3.27 10.49
CA VAL A 76 2.05 2.18 9.53
C VAL A 76 3.38 1.43 9.74
N GLY A 77 4.48 2.15 9.95
CA GLY A 77 5.81 1.60 10.17
C GLY A 77 5.96 0.94 11.54
N LEU A 78 5.36 1.52 12.57
CA LEU A 78 5.27 0.90 13.89
C LEU A 78 4.49 -0.41 13.85
N LEU A 79 3.38 -0.44 13.13
CA LEU A 79 2.55 -1.63 12.98
C LEU A 79 3.29 -2.72 12.19
N ALA A 80 3.96 -2.36 11.11
CA ALA A 80 4.80 -3.28 10.35
C ALA A 80 5.89 -3.90 11.23
N THR A 81 6.62 -3.08 11.98
CA THR A 81 7.66 -3.56 12.91
C THR A 81 7.09 -4.53 13.95
N ARG A 82 5.94 -4.22 14.55
CA ARG A 82 5.26 -5.09 15.53
C ARG A 82 4.77 -6.41 14.92
N GLY A 83 4.33 -6.38 13.67
CA GLY A 83 3.86 -7.56 12.94
C GLY A 83 4.99 -8.40 12.35
N GLY A 84 6.25 -7.97 12.48
CA GLY A 84 7.39 -8.64 11.84
C GLY A 84 7.42 -8.45 10.32
N PHE A 85 6.90 -7.33 9.81
CA PHE A 85 6.88 -7.00 8.40
C PHE A 85 7.87 -5.87 8.09
N ARG A 86 8.47 -5.92 6.91
CA ARG A 86 9.28 -4.84 6.34
C ARG A 86 8.70 -4.34 5.03
N PHE A 87 8.72 -3.02 4.85
CA PHE A 87 8.41 -2.40 3.55
C PHE A 87 9.70 -2.36 2.73
N ASP A 88 9.72 -3.07 1.61
CA ASP A 88 10.80 -2.93 0.64
C ASP A 88 10.48 -1.78 -0.33
N ALA A 89 11.47 -0.90 -0.53
CA ALA A 89 11.40 0.20 -1.47
C ALA A 89 11.42 -0.29 -2.94
N VAL A 90 11.88 -1.53 -3.15
CA VAL A 90 11.90 -2.21 -4.44
C VAL A 90 11.13 -3.53 -4.28
N ALA A 91 10.00 -3.65 -4.96
CA ALA A 91 9.05 -4.75 -4.75
C ALA A 91 9.71 -6.14 -4.87
N GLY A 92 9.40 -7.04 -3.93
CA GLY A 92 9.69 -8.47 -4.09
C GLY A 92 9.91 -9.27 -2.81
N HIS A 93 10.27 -8.64 -1.68
CA HIS A 93 10.59 -9.38 -0.46
C HIS A 93 9.89 -8.81 0.78
N ILE A 94 8.97 -9.62 1.33
CA ILE A 94 8.41 -9.43 2.67
C ILE A 94 9.20 -10.38 3.58
N PHE A 95 9.99 -9.83 4.51
CA PHE A 95 10.60 -10.60 5.60
C PHE A 95 10.13 -10.07 6.94
#